data_AF-A0A968DQT6-F1
#
_entry.id   AF-A0A968DQT6-F1
#
_cell.length_a   1.000
_cell.length_b   1.000
_cell.length_c   1.000
_cell.angle_alpha   90.00
_cell.angle_beta   90.00
_cell.angle_gamma   90.00
#
_symmetry.space_group_name_H-M   'P 1'
#
loop_
_entity.id
_entity.type
_entity.pdbx_description
1 polymer ?
#
loop_
_entity_poly.entity_id
_entity_poly.type
_entity_poly.pdbx_seq_one_letter_code
_entity_poly.pdbx_strand_id
1 'polypeptide(L)'
;MSDSLSLTQNDITIESIIEALLNVEETFPPKYLYRLSDLHEKDIKAIKEIWYEIPDWRRRGLIEDTETMFERDYLLSYESLCRIGIEDENPQIRFLALRSLGGYEAP
;
A
#
# COMPACT_ATOMS: atom_id res chain seq x y z
N MET A 1 -7.29 -29.88 -1.51
CA MET A 1 -6.18 -29.04 -1.99
C MET A 1 -6.39 -27.62 -1.49
N SER A 2 -6.34 -27.43 -0.17
CA SER A 2 -6.85 -26.24 0.51
C SER A 2 -5.96 -25.85 1.69
N ASP A 3 -4.64 -26.01 1.55
CA ASP A 3 -3.68 -25.84 2.65
C ASP A 3 -2.33 -25.27 2.19
N SER A 4 -2.32 -24.44 1.14
CA SER A 4 -1.08 -23.88 0.58
C SER A 4 -1.02 -22.34 0.60
N LEU A 5 -2.07 -21.67 1.09
CA LEU A 5 -2.15 -20.20 1.11
C LEU A 5 -2.05 -19.58 2.52
N SER A 6 -1.96 -20.37 3.59
CA SER A 6 -2.04 -19.85 4.97
C SER A 6 -0.69 -19.70 5.72
N LEU A 7 0.46 -19.91 5.08
CA LEU A 7 1.75 -20.02 5.79
C LEU A 7 2.87 -19.03 5.41
N THR A 8 2.59 -17.82 4.88
CA THR A 8 3.69 -16.83 4.64
C THR A 8 3.39 -15.35 4.95
N GLN A 9 2.14 -14.97 5.25
CA GLN A 9 1.78 -13.56 5.49
C GLN A 9 2.11 -13.04 6.91
N ASN A 10 2.14 -13.91 7.92
CA ASN A 10 2.27 -13.50 9.32
C ASN A 10 3.68 -13.02 9.73
N ASP A 11 4.70 -13.25 8.90
CA ASP A 11 6.08 -12.87 9.23
C ASP A 11 6.51 -11.51 8.66
N ILE A 12 5.67 -10.89 7.81
CA ILE A 12 5.97 -9.55 7.26
C ILE A 12 5.50 -8.50 8.26
N THR A 13 6.47 -7.88 8.94
CA THR A 13 6.18 -6.82 9.92
C THR A 13 6.10 -5.45 9.24
N ILE A 14 5.43 -4.50 9.88
CA ILE A 14 5.34 -3.12 9.37
C ILE A 14 6.71 -2.46 9.29
N GLU A 15 7.62 -2.80 10.20
CA GLU A 15 9.00 -2.30 10.21
C GLU A 15 9.76 -2.75 8.96
N SER A 16 9.61 -4.01 8.53
CA SER A 16 10.23 -4.51 7.30
C SER A 16 9.71 -3.80 6.03
N ILE A 17 8.43 -3.38 6.06
CA ILE A 17 7.83 -2.62 4.98
C ILE A 17 8.39 -1.20 4.95
N ILE A 18 8.48 -0.54 6.09
CA ILE A 18 9.05 0.82 6.21
C ILE A 18 10.50 0.81 5.72
N GLU A 19 11.30 -0.16 6.15
CA GLU A 19 12.68 -0.30 5.68
C GLU A 19 12.75 -0.44 4.14
N ALA A 20 11.88 -1.27 3.55
CA ALA A 20 11.82 -1.43 2.10
C ALA A 20 11.28 -0.21 1.34
N LEU A 21 10.39 0.58 1.95
CA LEU A 21 9.89 1.83 1.36
C LEU A 21 10.98 2.92 1.34
N LEU A 22 11.83 2.95 2.35
CA LEU A 22 12.93 3.91 2.49
C LEU A 22 14.20 3.48 1.74
N ASN A 23 14.40 2.18 1.51
CA ASN A 23 15.53 1.67 0.73
C ASN A 23 15.31 1.85 -0.79
N VAL A 24 15.72 3.00 -1.30
CA VAL A 24 15.58 3.37 -2.72
C VAL A 24 16.53 2.64 -3.67
N GLU A 25 17.54 1.95 -3.13
CA GLU A 25 18.50 1.15 -3.91
C GLU A 25 17.90 -0.20 -4.36
N GLU A 26 16.79 -0.61 -3.74
CA GLU A 26 16.13 -1.87 -4.02
C GLU A 26 14.72 -1.67 -4.60
N THR A 27 14.28 -2.65 -5.38
CA THR A 27 12.89 -2.69 -5.81
C THR A 27 12.01 -3.09 -4.64
N PHE A 28 10.94 -2.33 -4.41
CA PHE A 28 9.96 -2.67 -3.36
C PHE A 28 9.38 -4.08 -3.58
N PRO A 29 9.49 -5.00 -2.61
CA PRO A 29 9.06 -6.38 -2.80
C PRO A 29 7.55 -6.50 -3.01
N PRO A 30 7.05 -7.07 -4.14
CA PRO A 30 5.61 -7.17 -4.40
C PRO A 30 4.82 -7.92 -3.32
N LYS A 31 5.45 -8.90 -2.65
CA LYS A 31 4.83 -9.64 -1.53
C LYS A 31 4.43 -8.73 -0.35
N TYR A 32 5.06 -7.57 -0.18
CA TYR A 32 4.75 -6.63 0.90
C TYR A 32 3.44 -5.87 0.64
N LEU A 33 3.00 -5.77 -0.63
CA LEU A 33 1.72 -5.16 -0.98
C LEU A 33 0.54 -5.88 -0.33
N TYR A 34 0.60 -7.19 -0.11
CA TYR A 34 -0.49 -7.90 0.56
C TYR A 34 -0.68 -7.45 2.02
N ARG A 35 0.40 -7.13 2.73
CA ARG A 35 0.38 -6.69 4.14
C ARG A 35 -0.07 -5.24 4.31
N LEU A 36 -0.10 -4.48 3.22
CA LEU A 36 -0.66 -3.14 3.15
C LEU A 36 -2.18 -3.13 2.94
N SER A 37 -2.80 -4.30 2.74
CA SER A 37 -4.26 -4.45 2.85
C SER A 37 -4.69 -4.34 4.31
N ASP A 38 -5.87 -3.76 4.56
CA ASP A 38 -6.54 -3.77 5.87
C ASP A 38 -5.68 -3.26 7.04
N LEU A 39 -4.86 -2.23 6.78
CA LEU A 39 -3.98 -1.65 7.80
C LEU A 39 -4.77 -1.19 9.03
N HIS A 40 -4.30 -1.60 10.21
CA HIS A 40 -4.82 -1.13 11.49
C HIS A 40 -4.20 0.20 11.90
N GLU A 41 -4.83 0.89 12.86
CA GLU A 41 -4.47 2.25 13.29
C GLU A 41 -2.97 2.43 13.61
N LYS A 42 -2.36 1.46 14.30
CA LYS A 42 -0.92 1.48 14.62
C LYS A 42 -0.04 1.55 13.37
N ASP A 43 -0.35 0.74 12.36
CA ASP A 43 0.44 0.66 11.13
C ASP A 43 0.21 1.88 10.25
N ILE A 44 -1.05 2.36 10.18
CA ILE A 44 -1.40 3.61 9.50
C ILE A 44 -0.56 4.76 10.06
N LYS A 45 -0.47 4.85 11.39
CA LYS A 45 0.33 5.90 12.05
C LYS A 45 1.80 5.79 11.67
N ALA A 46 2.38 4.58 11.71
CA ALA A 46 3.77 4.36 11.37
C ALA A 46 4.09 4.74 9.91
N ILE A 47 3.21 4.42 8.95
CA ILE A 47 3.38 4.83 7.55
C ILE A 47 3.27 6.34 7.38
N LYS A 48 2.29 6.98 8.06
CA LYS A 48 2.12 8.44 8.01
C LYS A 48 3.34 9.20 8.52
N GLU A 49 4.01 8.70 9.56
CA GLU A 49 5.19 9.32 10.14
C GLU A 49 6.35 9.42 9.13
N ILE A 50 6.53 8.38 8.29
CA ILE A 50 7.60 8.32 7.29
C ILE A 50 7.17 8.71 5.88
N TRP A 51 5.89 9.05 5.67
CA TRP A 51 5.30 9.19 4.32
C TRP A 51 6.10 10.14 3.44
N TYR A 52 6.45 11.32 3.94
CA TYR A 52 7.19 12.32 3.18
C TYR A 52 8.71 12.10 3.13
N GLU A 53 9.23 11.09 3.83
CA GLU A 53 10.62 10.62 3.68
C GLU A 53 10.78 9.69 2.46
N ILE A 54 9.70 8.99 2.07
CA ILE A 54 9.66 8.18 0.86
C ILE A 54 9.70 9.12 -0.36
N PRO A 55 10.57 8.91 -1.36
CA PRO A 55 10.55 9.72 -2.58
C PRO A 55 9.21 9.68 -3.32
N ASP A 56 8.83 10.78 -3.94
CA ASP A 56 7.55 10.95 -4.64
C ASP A 56 7.25 9.84 -5.66
N TRP A 57 8.25 9.43 -6.45
CA TRP A 57 8.12 8.37 -7.45
C TRP A 57 7.84 7.00 -6.81
N ARG A 58 8.36 6.73 -5.61
CA ARG A 58 8.13 5.48 -4.88
C ARG A 58 6.74 5.48 -4.25
N ARG A 59 6.28 6.61 -3.71
CA ARG A 59 4.89 6.78 -3.21
C ARG A 59 3.88 6.63 -4.35
N ARG A 60 4.16 7.25 -5.49
CA ARG A 60 3.35 7.12 -6.70
C ARG A 60 3.24 5.67 -7.15
N GLY A 61 4.39 4.99 -7.32
CA GLY A 61 4.41 3.58 -7.72
C GLY A 61 3.65 2.69 -6.73
N LEU A 62 3.74 2.98 -5.43
CA LEU A 62 3.00 2.25 -4.41
C LEU A 62 1.48 2.33 -4.61
N ILE A 63 0.94 3.50 -4.93
CA ILE A 63 -0.51 3.66 -5.21
C ILE A 63 -0.89 3.05 -6.57
N GLU A 64 -0.03 3.11 -7.59
CA GLU A 64 -0.29 2.42 -8.87
C GLU A 64 -0.31 0.88 -8.69
N ASP A 65 0.55 0.36 -7.81
CA ASP A 65 0.61 -1.06 -7.49
C ASP A 65 -0.67 -1.55 -6.76
N THR A 66 -1.32 -0.73 -5.93
CA THR A 66 -2.57 -1.14 -5.25
C THR A 66 -3.71 -1.38 -6.24
N GLU A 67 -3.83 -0.57 -7.29
CA GLU A 67 -4.82 -0.78 -8.35
C GLU A 67 -4.59 -2.11 -9.06
N THR A 68 -3.33 -2.40 -9.40
CA THR A 68 -2.94 -3.67 -10.04
C THR A 68 -3.22 -4.87 -9.15
N MET A 69 -3.09 -4.72 -7.83
CA MET A 69 -3.37 -5.77 -6.86
C MET A 69 -4.87 -6.01 -6.69
N PHE A 70 -5.66 -4.95 -6.66
CA PHE A 70 -7.12 -5.04 -6.56
C PHE A 70 -7.74 -5.73 -7.77
N GLU A 71 -7.22 -5.51 -8.98
CA GLU A 71 -7.64 -6.24 -10.19
C GLU A 71 -7.39 -7.76 -10.10
N ARG A 72 -6.44 -8.19 -9.26
CA ARG A 72 -6.06 -9.61 -9.10
C ARG A 72 -6.78 -10.29 -7.94
N ASP A 73 -7.04 -9.55 -6.87
CA ASP A 73 -7.68 -10.06 -5.66
C ASP A 73 -8.60 -8.99 -5.05
N TYR A 74 -9.89 -9.13 -5.30
CA TYR A 74 -10.93 -8.21 -4.83
C TYR A 74 -11.17 -8.27 -3.32
N LEU A 75 -10.55 -9.21 -2.59
CA LEU A 75 -10.62 -9.25 -1.13
C LEU A 75 -9.67 -8.25 -0.47
N LEU A 76 -8.75 -7.65 -1.22
CA LEU A 76 -7.79 -6.68 -0.70
C LEU A 76 -8.41 -5.29 -0.60
N SER A 77 -8.25 -4.66 0.56
CA SER A 77 -8.63 -3.27 0.80
C SER A 77 -7.41 -2.40 1.06
N TYR A 78 -7.13 -1.52 0.11
CA TYR A 78 -6.07 -0.50 0.21
C TYR A 78 -6.60 0.87 0.62
N GLU A 79 -7.84 0.93 1.14
CA GLU A 79 -8.52 2.16 1.49
C GLU A 79 -7.66 3.02 2.45
N SER A 80 -7.13 2.42 3.51
CA SER A 80 -6.28 3.10 4.49
C SER A 80 -5.06 3.78 3.85
N LEU A 81 -4.42 3.11 2.90
CA LEU A 81 -3.25 3.64 2.19
C LEU A 81 -3.65 4.74 1.19
N CYS A 82 -4.75 4.57 0.47
CA CYS A 82 -5.27 5.60 -0.43
C CYS A 82 -5.68 6.86 0.35
N ARG A 83 -6.26 6.71 1.55
CA ARG A 83 -6.56 7.84 2.45
C ARG A 83 -5.30 8.58 2.93
N ILE A 84 -4.13 7.95 2.95
CA ILE A 84 -2.86 8.66 3.14
C ILE A 84 -2.51 9.43 1.87
N GLY A 85 -2.61 8.78 0.71
CA GLY A 85 -2.27 9.36 -0.60
C GLY A 85 -3.12 10.57 -1.04
N ILE A 86 -4.39 10.67 -0.63
CA ILE A 86 -5.22 11.85 -0.95
C ILE A 86 -4.74 13.14 -0.28
N GLU A 87 -3.96 13.03 0.79
CA GLU A 87 -3.37 14.17 1.51
C GLU A 87 -1.97 14.53 1.00
N ASP A 88 -1.45 13.83 -0.02
CA ASP A 88 -0.09 14.04 -0.54
C ASP A 88 0.05 15.42 -1.22
N GLU A 89 1.23 16.02 -1.13
CA GLU A 89 1.56 17.29 -1.82
C GLU A 89 1.58 17.14 -3.35
N ASN A 90 1.92 15.96 -3.87
CA ASN A 90 1.98 15.69 -5.30
C ASN A 90 0.57 15.46 -5.86
N PRO A 91 0.08 16.31 -6.79
CA PRO A 91 -1.26 16.20 -7.35
C PRO A 91 -1.53 14.87 -8.04
N GLN A 92 -0.50 14.23 -8.62
CA GLN A 92 -0.65 12.95 -9.27
C GLN A 92 -0.95 11.83 -8.28
N ILE A 93 -0.30 11.84 -7.11
CA ILE A 93 -0.55 10.86 -6.05
C ILE A 93 -1.97 11.02 -5.51
N ARG A 94 -2.40 12.26 -5.26
CA ARG A 94 -3.79 12.53 -4.85
C ARG A 94 -4.80 12.02 -5.86
N PHE A 95 -4.57 12.29 -7.15
CA PHE A 95 -5.45 11.83 -8.22
C PHE A 95 -5.56 10.30 -8.26
N LEU A 96 -4.42 9.59 -8.21
CA LEU A 96 -4.39 8.13 -8.21
C LEU A 96 -5.13 7.57 -6.99
N ALA A 97 -4.84 8.08 -5.79
CA ALA A 97 -5.48 7.63 -4.56
C ALA A 97 -7.00 7.84 -4.56
N LEU A 98 -7.47 8.99 -5.06
CA LEU A 98 -8.89 9.28 -5.20
C LEU A 98 -9.56 8.34 -6.20
N ARG A 99 -8.89 8.06 -7.33
CA ARG A 99 -9.38 7.12 -8.34
C ARG A 99 -9.52 5.71 -7.78
N SER A 100 -8.53 5.23 -7.03
CA SER A 100 -8.58 3.95 -6.33
C SER A 100 -9.75 3.89 -5.35
N LEU A 101 -9.99 4.95 -4.57
CA LEU A 101 -11.12 5.04 -3.63
C LEU A 101 -12.48 4.97 -4.34
N GLY A 102 -12.65 5.70 -5.45
CA GLY A 102 -13.90 5.66 -6.23
C GLY A 102 -14.25 4.28 -6.78
N GLY A 103 -13.25 3.41 -6.98
CA GLY A 103 -13.46 2.01 -7.35
C GLY A 103 -14.21 1.19 -6.29
N TYR A 104 -14.09 1.55 -5.00
CA TYR A 104 -14.81 0.89 -3.90
C TYR A 104 -16.26 1.37 -3.74
N GLU A 105 -16.62 2.51 -4.35
CA GLU A 105 -17.94 3.13 -4.27
C GLU A 105 -18.81 2.86 -5.52
N ALA A 106 -18.25 2.19 -6.53
CA ALA A 106 -19.00 1.81 -7.74
C ALA A 106 -19.96 0.64 -7.41
N PRO A 107 -21.27 0.76 -7.71
CA PRO A 107 -22.29 -0.24 -7.42
C PRO A 107 -22.16 -1.54 -8.21
#